data_AF-A0A7C0U0Y2-F1
#
_entry.id   AF-A0A7C0U0Y2-F1
#
_cell.length_a   1.000
_cell.length_b   1.000
_cell.length_c   1.000
_cell.angle_alpha   90.00
_cell.angle_beta   90.00
_cell.angle_gamma   90.00
#
_symmetry.space_group_name_H-M   'P 1'
#
loop_
_entity.id
_entity.type
_entity.pdbx_description
1 polymer ?
#
loop_
_entity_poly.entity_id
_entity_poly.type
_entity_poly.pdbx_seq_one_letter_code
_entity_poly.pdbx_strand_id
1 'polypeptide(L)'
;MIVYRPIGVIHSPFKNVRGIPIQPRAAEGVEGVVEIFPEYVEGLKDLEGFSHIILLYHLHLVENYRLLVKPYMDDELRGVFATRAPARPNPIGISVVRLVK
;
A
#
# COMPACT_ATOMS: atom_id res chain seq x y z
N MET A 1 -12.71 1.40 19.39
CA MET A 1 -11.74 0.62 18.60
C MET A 1 -12.27 0.51 17.18
N ILE A 2 -11.46 0.83 16.18
CA ILE A 2 -11.86 0.72 14.77
C ILE A 2 -11.27 -0.59 14.24
N VAL A 3 -12.12 -1.42 13.64
CA VAL A 3 -11.71 -2.69 13.00
C VAL A 3 -12.11 -2.61 11.54
N TYR A 4 -11.16 -2.80 10.65
CA TYR A 4 -11.43 -2.98 9.21
C TYR A 4 -11.31 -4.45 8.86
N ARG A 5 -12.15 -4.90 7.92
CA ARG A 5 -12.08 -6.23 7.35
C ARG A 5 -11.36 -6.12 6.00
N PRO A 6 -10.37 -6.99 5.71
CA PRO A 6 -9.77 -7.01 4.38
C PRO A 6 -10.84 -7.36 3.35
N ILE A 7 -10.84 -6.66 2.22
CA ILE A 7 -11.78 -6.90 1.11
C ILE A 7 -11.15 -7.73 -0.03
N GLY A 8 -9.88 -8.09 0.13
CA GLY A 8 -9.08 -8.70 -0.92
C GLY A 8 -7.61 -8.80 -0.57
N VAL A 9 -6.82 -9.26 -1.55
CA VAL A 9 -5.36 -9.47 -1.46
C VAL A 9 -4.66 -8.84 -2.66
N ILE A 10 -3.51 -8.23 -2.41
CA ILE A 10 -2.65 -7.68 -3.48
C ILE A 10 -1.55 -8.69 -3.79
N HIS A 11 -1.50 -9.15 -5.03
CA HIS A 11 -0.46 -10.00 -5.57
C HIS A 11 0.55 -9.16 -6.35
N SER A 12 1.81 -9.20 -5.93
CA SER A 12 2.91 -8.51 -6.61
C SER A 12 4.11 -9.45 -6.81
N PRO A 13 5.05 -9.11 -7.70
CA PRO A 13 6.30 -9.87 -7.83
C PRO A 13 7.22 -9.71 -6.61
N PHE A 14 6.95 -8.74 -5.73
CA PHE A 14 7.73 -8.53 -4.51
C PHE A 14 7.27 -9.49 -3.41
N LYS A 15 8.08 -10.51 -3.14
CA LYS A 15 7.78 -11.54 -2.12
C LYS A 15 8.36 -11.25 -0.74
N ASN A 16 9.29 -10.30 -0.65
CA ASN A 16 9.99 -9.95 0.58
C ASN A 16 10.11 -8.42 0.70
N VAL A 17 10.29 -7.92 1.92
CA VAL A 17 10.49 -6.48 2.19
C VAL A 17 11.77 -5.95 1.52
N ARG A 18 12.78 -6.81 1.35
CA ARG A 18 14.00 -6.47 0.60
C ARG A 18 13.72 -6.42 -0.89
N GLY A 19 14.07 -5.30 -1.52
CA GLY A 19 13.87 -5.08 -2.96
C GLY A 19 12.51 -4.50 -3.33
N ILE A 20 11.66 -4.15 -2.36
CA ILE A 20 10.44 -3.39 -2.63
C ILE A 20 10.84 -1.97 -3.05
N PRO A 21 10.25 -1.44 -4.14
CA PRO A 21 10.43 -0.05 -4.53
C PRO A 21 10.05 0.91 -3.40
N ILE A 22 10.90 1.90 -3.14
CA ILE A 22 10.71 2.86 -2.05
C ILE A 22 9.38 3.61 -2.20
N GLN A 23 8.93 3.82 -3.44
CA GLN A 23 7.65 4.42 -3.77
C GLN A 23 7.05 3.78 -5.03
N PRO A 24 5.72 3.85 -5.24
CA PRO A 24 5.05 3.29 -6.42
C PRO A 24 5.65 3.76 -7.76
N ARG A 25 6.11 5.01 -7.84
CA ARG A 25 6.77 5.53 -9.05
C ARG A 25 8.07 4.80 -9.39
N ALA A 26 8.78 4.27 -8.39
CA ALA A 26 9.98 3.46 -8.62
C ALA A 26 9.64 2.02 -9.07
N ALA A 27 8.34 1.66 -9.12
CA ALA A 27 7.82 0.40 -9.63
C ALA A 27 7.14 0.57 -10.99
N GLU A 28 7.39 1.66 -11.72
CA GLU A 28 6.77 1.92 -13.01
C GLU A 28 7.04 0.76 -13.99
N GLY A 29 5.99 0.25 -14.63
CA GLY A 29 6.05 -0.93 -15.50
C GLY A 29 5.93 -2.29 -14.78
N VAL A 30 5.86 -2.30 -13.44
CA VAL A 30 5.59 -3.53 -12.67
C VAL A 30 4.09 -3.72 -12.51
N GLU A 31 3.57 -4.82 -13.05
CA GLU A 31 2.18 -5.19 -12.90
C GLU A 31 1.92 -5.96 -11.60
N GLY A 32 0.69 -5.84 -11.08
CA GLY A 32 0.19 -6.57 -9.93
C GLY A 32 -1.31 -6.84 -10.10
N VAL A 33 -1.82 -7.78 -9.31
CA VAL A 33 -3.23 -8.18 -9.35
C VAL A 33 -3.85 -7.92 -8.00
N VAL A 34 -4.98 -7.20 -7.98
CA VAL A 34 -5.81 -7.03 -6.79
C VAL A 34 -6.95 -8.04 -6.88
N GLU A 35 -6.92 -9.05 -6.04
CA GLU A 35 -7.99 -10.04 -5.91
C GLU A 35 -9.00 -9.54 -4.87
N ILE A 36 -10.25 -9.37 -5.26
CA ILE A 36 -11.34 -8.96 -4.36
C ILE A 36 -12.14 -10.19 -3.93
N PHE A 37 -12.47 -10.30 -2.64
CA PHE A 37 -13.23 -11.43 -2.15
C PHE A 37 -14.66 -11.44 -2.69
N PRO A 38 -15.26 -12.64 -2.92
CA PRO A 38 -16.55 -12.78 -3.61
C PRO A 38 -17.67 -11.89 -3.04
N GLU A 39 -17.75 -11.73 -1.72
CA GLU A 39 -18.77 -10.93 -1.05
C GLU A 39 -18.67 -9.41 -1.31
N TYR A 40 -17.56 -8.94 -1.86
CA TYR A 40 -17.30 -7.52 -2.15
C TYR A 40 -17.28 -7.18 -3.65
N VAL A 41 -17.44 -8.18 -4.53
CA VAL A 41 -17.30 -8.01 -5.99
C VAL A 41 -18.28 -6.99 -6.57
N GLU A 42 -19.51 -6.89 -6.03
CA GLU A 42 -20.49 -5.90 -6.48
C GLU A 42 -19.96 -4.45 -6.37
N GLY A 43 -19.06 -4.21 -5.41
CA GLY A 43 -18.40 -2.91 -5.21
C GLY A 43 -17.43 -2.50 -6.34
N LEU A 44 -17.14 -3.38 -7.30
CA LEU A 44 -16.31 -3.09 -8.47
C LEU A 44 -17.08 -2.45 -9.63
N LYS A 45 -18.41 -2.34 -9.52
CA LYS A 45 -19.24 -1.70 -10.56
C LYS A 45 -18.69 -0.32 -10.93
N ASP A 46 -18.62 -0.04 -12.24
CA ASP A 46 -18.15 1.20 -12.85
C ASP A 46 -16.64 1.51 -12.66
N LEU A 47 -15.87 0.65 -11.97
CA LEU A 47 -14.44 0.87 -11.73
C LEU A 47 -13.61 0.92 -13.03
N GLU A 48 -14.02 0.16 -14.04
CA GLU A 48 -13.41 0.13 -15.38
C GLU A 48 -13.50 1.48 -16.13
N GLY A 49 -14.38 2.39 -15.70
CA GLY A 49 -14.48 3.74 -16.24
C GLY A 49 -13.32 4.66 -15.85
N PHE A 50 -12.45 4.24 -14.92
CA PHE A 50 -11.33 5.05 -14.43
C PHE A 50 -9.98 4.54 -14.96
N SER A 51 -9.11 5.47 -15.34
CA SER A 51 -7.73 5.14 -15.74
C SER A 51 -6.83 4.79 -14.55
N HIS A 52 -7.14 5.32 -13.36
CA HIS A 52 -6.36 5.16 -12.15
C HIS A 52 -7.27 4.97 -10.94
N ILE A 53 -6.79 4.18 -9.99
CA ILE A 53 -7.48 3.91 -8.73
C ILE A 53 -6.55 4.14 -7.54
N ILE A 54 -7.13 4.34 -6.37
CA ILE A 54 -6.42 4.45 -5.11
C ILE A 54 -6.54 3.12 -4.39
N LEU A 55 -5.40 2.48 -4.11
CA LEU A 55 -5.34 1.32 -3.24
C LEU A 55 -5.00 1.77 -1.82
N LEU A 56 -5.82 1.35 -0.86
CA LEU A 56 -5.53 1.37 0.56
C LEU A 56 -5.29 -0.07 1.02
N TYR A 57 -4.16 -0.33 1.64
CA TYR A 57 -3.79 -1.69 2.03
C TYR A 57 -3.09 -1.72 3.38
N HIS A 58 -3.25 -2.84 4.08
CA HIS A 58 -2.59 -3.07 5.36
C HIS A 58 -1.18 -3.63 5.15
N LEU A 59 -0.18 -2.97 5.73
CA LEU A 59 1.21 -3.43 5.72
C LEU A 59 1.39 -4.49 6.82
N HIS A 60 0.87 -5.68 6.54
CA HIS A 60 0.71 -6.81 7.47
C HIS A 60 2.01 -7.31 8.15
N LEU A 61 3.19 -7.01 7.60
CA LEU A 61 4.48 -7.35 8.21
C LEU A 61 5.00 -6.27 9.20
N VAL A 62 4.27 -5.18 9.38
CA VAL A 62 4.61 -4.16 10.39
C VAL A 62 4.12 -4.64 11.75
N GLU A 63 5.06 -5.05 12.60
CA GLU A 63 4.76 -5.50 13.97
C GLU A 63 4.84 -4.38 15.00
N ASN A 64 5.64 -3.34 14.73
CA ASN A 64 5.95 -2.26 15.67
C ASN A 64 6.14 -0.93 14.94
N TYR A 65 6.04 0.19 15.68
CA TYR A 65 6.30 1.53 15.15
C TYR A 65 7.18 2.37 16.08
N ARG A 66 7.75 3.46 15.52
CA ARG A 66 8.43 4.52 16.28
C ARG A 66 7.87 5.86 15.86
N LEU A 67 7.81 6.82 16.78
CA LEU A 67 7.34 8.18 16.47
C LEU A 67 8.39 9.02 15.73
N LEU A 68 9.67 8.66 15.86
CA LEU A 68 10.78 9.21 15.10
C LEU A 68 11.39 8.11 14.24
N VAL A 69 11.60 8.40 12.97
CA VAL A 69 12.16 7.48 11.98
C VAL A 69 13.26 8.17 11.19
N LYS A 70 14.22 7.40 10.68
CA LYS A 70 15.21 7.86 9.70
C LYS A 70 14.73 7.46 8.29
N PRO A 71 14.25 8.40 7.45
CA PRO A 71 13.84 8.10 6.09
C PRO A 71 15.00 7.56 5.24
N TYR A 72 14.72 6.84 4.15
CA TYR A 72 15.76 6.26 3.30
C TYR A 72 16.65 7.30 2.61
N MET A 73 16.08 8.47 2.28
CA MET A 73 16.76 9.55 1.52
C MET A 73 17.13 10.75 2.40
N ASP A 74 17.11 10.60 3.73
CA ASP A 74 17.33 11.69 4.68
C ASP A 74 18.15 11.18 5.87
N ASP A 75 19.13 11.97 6.30
CA ASP A 75 19.98 11.61 7.42
C ASP A 75 19.42 12.03 8.78
N GLU A 76 18.46 12.95 8.78
CA GLU A 76 17.81 13.47 9.98
C GLU A 76 16.65 12.60 10.46
N LEU A 77 16.46 12.55 11.78
CA LEU A 77 15.24 11.96 12.36
C LEU A 77 14.04 12.84 12.03
N ARG A 78 12.99 12.20 11.51
CA ARG A 78 11.71 12.85 11.19
C ARG A 78 10.60 12.25 12.02
N GLY A 79 9.64 13.08 12.41
CA GLY A 79 8.36 12.59 12.93
C GLY A 79 7.70 11.67 11.91
N VAL A 80 7.27 10.48 12.33
CA VAL A 80 6.75 9.44 11.41
C VAL A 80 5.59 9.94 10.56
N PHE A 81 4.77 10.85 11.08
CA PHE A 81 3.64 11.46 10.37
C PHE A 81 4.05 12.48 9.30
N ALA A 82 5.28 12.99 9.33
CA ALA A 82 5.85 13.83 8.28
C ALA A 82 6.52 12.99 7.16
N THR A 83 6.39 11.67 7.21
CA THR A 83 7.04 10.74 6.27
C THR A 83 6.03 9.74 5.69
N ARG A 84 6.49 8.94 4.73
CA ARG A 84 5.77 7.76 4.22
C ARG A 84 6.33 6.44 4.76
N ALA A 85 6.97 6.46 5.93
CA ALA A 85 7.49 5.24 6.53
C ALA A 85 6.37 4.21 6.77
N PRO A 86 6.58 2.92 6.51
CA PRO A 86 5.54 1.89 6.64
C PRO A 86 5.13 1.65 8.10
N ALA A 87 6.11 1.72 9.01
CA ALA A 87 5.95 1.45 10.43
C ALA A 87 5.28 2.62 11.16
N ARG A 88 3.94 2.63 11.20
CA ARG A 88 3.09 3.67 11.81
C ARG A 88 2.11 3.04 12.80
N PRO A 89 1.50 3.81 13.73
CA PRO A 89 0.47 3.29 14.63
C PRO A 89 -0.66 2.54 13.91
N ASN A 90 -1.06 3.05 12.74
CA ASN A 90 -1.94 2.37 11.80
C ASN A 90 -1.14 2.16 10.49
N PRO A 91 -0.64 0.94 10.22
CA PRO A 91 0.25 0.68 9.10
C PRO A 91 -0.56 0.49 7.81
N ILE A 92 -1.13 1.59 7.32
CA ILE A 92 -1.92 1.67 6.10
C ILE A 92 -1.05 2.27 5.01
N GLY A 93 -0.84 1.51 3.94
CA GLY A 93 -0.24 1.97 2.70
C GLY A 93 -1.27 2.61 1.78
N ILE A 94 -0.80 3.53 0.94
CA ILE A 94 -1.58 4.16 -0.12
C ILE A 94 -0.78 4.16 -1.42
N SER A 95 -1.44 3.80 -2.52
CA SER A 95 -0.83 3.86 -3.85
C SER A 95 -1.87 4.28 -4.88
N VAL A 96 -1.49 5.22 -5.74
CA VAL A 96 -2.23 5.53 -6.97
C VAL A 96 -1.65 4.64 -8.05
N VAL A 97 -2.48 3.80 -8.64
CA VAL A 97 -2.07 2.83 -9.66
C VAL A 97 -2.93 2.99 -10.90
N ARG A 98 -2.37 2.68 -12.06
CA ARG A 98 -3.12 2.60 -13.31
C ARG A 98 -3.92 1.30 -13.32
N LEU A 99 -5.20 1.38 -13.65
CA LEU A 99 -6.01 0.20 -13.95
C LEU A 99 -5.71 -0.25 -15.39
N VAL A 100 -5.23 -1.48 -15.54
CA VAL A 100 -4.77 -1.99 -16.85
C VAL A 100 -5.76 -2.94 -17.50
N LYS A 101 -6.58 -3.63 -16.70
CA LYS A 101 -7.64 -4.56 -17.06
C LYS A 101 -8.66 -4.64 -15.93
#